data_AF-A0A831KIF0-F1
#
_entry.id   AF-A0A831KIF0-F1
#
_cell.length_a   1.000
_cell.length_b   1.000
_cell.length_c   1.000
_cell.angle_alpha   90.00
_cell.angle_beta   90.00
_cell.angle_gamma   90.00
#
_symmetry.space_group_name_H-M   'P 1'
#
loop_
_entity.id
_entity.type
_entity.pdbx_description
1 polymer ?
#
loop_
_entity_poly.entity_id
_entity_poly.type
_entity_poly.pdbx_seq_one_letter_code
_entity_poly.pdbx_strand_id
1 'polypeptide(L)' 'MDETVKHEKFITECISNLVDVAKSENDNATFNSLQWYVEEQVEEVASVTELADLVKLAGPHQLLMLENRMKEKIVQRTAE' A
#
# COMPACT_ATOMS: atom_id res chain seq x y z
N MET A 1 -2.31 -9.73 -8.85
CA MET A 1 -2.80 -9.00 -7.67
C MET A 1 -2.42 -9.70 -6.38
N ASP A 2 -2.64 -11.01 -6.22
CA ASP A 2 -2.26 -11.68 -4.97
C ASP A 2 -0.75 -11.58 -4.65
N GLU A 3 0.13 -11.66 -5.64
CA GLU A 3 1.57 -11.43 -5.44
C GLU A 3 1.91 -9.99 -5.03
N THR A 4 1.18 -8.99 -5.56
CA THR A 4 1.34 -7.59 -5.16
C THR A 4 0.92 -7.38 -3.71
N VAL A 5 -0.22 -7.95 -3.31
CA VAL A 5 -0.69 -7.89 -1.91
C VAL A 5 0.31 -8.57 -0.96
N LYS A 6 0.90 -9.70 -1.36
CA LYS A 6 1.97 -10.34 -0.57
C LYS A 6 3.21 -9.47 -0.46
N HIS A 7 3.61 -8.82 -1.55
CA HIS A 7 4.75 -7.91 -1.55
C HIS A 7 4.53 -6.73 -0.59
N GLU A 8 3.37 -6.09 -0.63
CA GLU A 8 3.08 -4.97 0.27
C GLU A 8 3.08 -5.39 1.75
N LYS A 9 2.53 -6.57 2.06
CA LYS A 9 2.61 -7.12 3.42
C LYS A 9 4.05 -7.37 3.88
N PHE A 10 4.91 -7.83 2.98
CA PHE A 10 6.33 -8.03 3.26
C PHE A 10 7.03 -6.70 3.54
N ILE A 11 6.74 -5.64 2.77
CA ILE A 11 7.30 -4.30 3.02
C ILE A 11 6.81 -3.75 4.37
N THR A 12 5.53 -3.91 4.70
CA THR A 12 4.99 -3.54 6.02
C THR A 12 5.72 -4.27 7.17
N GLU A 13 6.05 -5.55 6.99
CA GLU A 13 6.82 -6.33 7.97
C GLU A 13 8.24 -5.77 8.12
N CYS A 14 8.92 -5.47 7.01
CA CYS A 14 10.25 -4.85 7.03
C CYS A 14 10.26 -3.52 7.79
N ILE A 15 9.29 -2.64 7.53
CA ILE A 15 9.20 -1.33 8.21
C ILE A 15 8.89 -1.52 9.71
N SER A 16 8.01 -2.45 10.04
CA SER A 16 7.69 -2.77 11.45
C SER A 16 8.93 -3.26 12.20
N ASN A 17 9.73 -4.13 11.56
CA ASN A 17 11.00 -4.61 12.12
C ASN A 17 12.00 -3.47 12.35
N LEU A 18 12.11 -2.51 11.41
CA LEU A 18 12.97 -1.34 11.58
C LEU A 18 12.51 -0.45 12.74
N VAL A 19 11.19 -0.28 12.91
CA VAL A 19 10.60 0.46 14.04
C VAL A 19 10.94 -0.21 15.36
N ASP A 20 10.84 -1.54 15.44
CA ASP A 20 11.16 -2.30 16.65
C ASP A 20 12.65 -2.21 17.00
N VAL A 21 13.53 -2.28 16.00
CA VAL A 21 14.98 -2.06 16.19
C VAL A 21 15.24 -0.65 16.73
N ALA A 22 14.69 0.39 16.09
CA ALA A 22 14.89 1.78 16.53
C ALA A 22 14.41 2.01 17.97
N LYS A 23 13.26 1.44 18.36
CA LYS A 23 12.78 1.47 19.74
C LYS A 23 13.72 0.75 20.71
N SER A 24 14.19 -0.44 20.33
CA SER A 24 15.08 -1.25 21.18
C SER A 24 16.42 -0.55 21.46
N GLU A 25 16.91 0.23 20.49
CA GLU A 25 18.14 1.01 20.61
C GLU A 25 17.92 2.40 21.25
N ASN A 26 16.67 2.76 21.58
CA ASN A 26 16.27 4.10 22.02
C ASN A 26 16.64 5.21 21.01
N ASP A 27 16.72 4.90 19.72
CA ASP A 27 16.95 5.87 18.66
C ASP A 27 15.63 6.56 18.29
N ASN A 28 15.31 7.60 19.07
CA ASN A 28 14.11 8.40 18.87
C ASN A 28 14.11 9.16 17.53
N ALA A 29 15.29 9.49 16.97
CA ALA A 29 15.37 10.19 15.70
C ALA A 29 14.93 9.27 14.55
N THR A 30 15.51 8.07 14.49
CA THR A 30 15.14 7.06 13.48
C THR A 30 13.70 6.59 13.68
N PHE A 31 13.25 6.37 14.92
CA PHE A 31 11.84 6.04 15.19
C PHE A 31 10.87 7.08 14.63
N ASN A 32 11.14 8.37 14.86
CA ASN A 32 10.31 9.46 14.34
C ASN A 32 10.38 9.55 12.81
N SER A 33 11.55 9.39 12.21
CA SER A 33 11.70 9.38 10.74
C SER A 33 10.94 8.23 10.08
N LEU A 34 10.84 7.07 10.75
CA LEU A 34 10.11 5.91 10.25
C LEU A 34 8.58 6.08 10.31
N GLN A 35 8.04 7.02 11.10
CA GLN A 35 6.59 7.17 11.24
C GLN A 35 5.90 7.52 9.91
N TRP A 36 6.54 8.36 9.08
CA TRP A 36 6.00 8.67 7.76
C TRP A 36 5.85 7.41 6.89
N TYR A 37 6.82 6.51 6.93
CA TYR A 37 6.76 5.25 6.19
C TYR A 37 5.70 4.29 6.76
N VAL A 38 5.49 4.30 8.08
CA VAL A 38 4.41 3.52 8.69
C VAL A 38 3.04 4.02 8.22
N GLU A 39 2.83 5.34 8.22
CA GLU A 39 1.60 5.95 7.74
C GLU A 39 1.38 5.66 6.24
N GLU A 40 2.42 5.79 5.41
CA GLU A 40 2.34 5.49 3.98
C GLU A 40 1.96 4.03 3.71
N GLN A 41 2.55 3.05 4.43
CA GLN A 41 2.19 1.64 4.24
C GLN A 41 0.72 1.35 4.58
N VAL A 42 0.08 2.11 5.47
CA VAL A 42 -1.36 1.94 5.74
C VAL A 42 -2.17 2.27 4.48
N GLU A 43 -1.82 3.38 3.82
CA GLU A 43 -2.48 3.83 2.58
C GLU A 43 -2.17 2.91 1.39
N GLU A 44 -0.93 2.45 1.24
CA GLU A 44 -0.53 1.54 0.16
C GLU A 44 -1.20 0.16 0.29
N VAL A 45 -1.23 -0.42 1.49
CA VAL A 45 -1.88 -1.72 1.74
C VAL A 45 -3.40 -1.63 1.55
N ALA A 46 -4.02 -0.53 1.97
CA ALA A 46 -5.44 -0.29 1.73
C ALA A 46 -5.74 -0.21 0.22
N SER A 47 -4.93 0.56 -0.52
CA SER A 47 -5.08 0.76 -1.96
C SER A 47 -4.91 -0.53 -2.76
N VAL A 48 -3.87 -1.33 -2.47
CA VAL A 48 -3.64 -2.60 -3.18
C VAL A 48 -4.74 -3.62 -2.87
N THR A 49 -5.27 -3.62 -1.64
CA THR A 49 -6.34 -4.53 -1.23
C THR A 49 -7.64 -4.17 -1.93
N GLU A 50 -8.01 -2.88 -1.97
CA GLU A 50 -9.18 -2.40 -2.72
C GLU A 50 -9.09 -2.80 -4.19
N LEU A 51 -7.94 -2.57 -4.84
CA LEU A 51 -7.74 -2.95 -6.24
C LEU A 51 -7.83 -4.47 -6.43
N ALA A 52 -7.23 -5.27 -5.55
CA ALA A 52 -7.29 -6.73 -5.64
C ALA A 52 -8.74 -7.23 -5.54
N ASP A 53 -9.55 -6.67 -4.64
CA ASP A 53 -10.95 -7.02 -4.48
C ASP A 53 -11.80 -6.60 -5.69
N LEU A 54 -11.55 -5.41 -6.24
CA LEU A 54 -12.21 -4.96 -7.48
C LEU A 54 -11.88 -5.87 -8.67
N VAL A 55 -10.63 -6.30 -8.81
CA VAL A 55 -10.21 -7.26 -9.85
C VAL A 55 -10.90 -8.61 -9.67
N LYS A 56 -10.99 -9.10 -8.43
CA LYS A 56 -11.71 -10.35 -8.11
C LYS A 56 -13.20 -10.26 -8.43
N LEU A 57 -13.82 -9.13 -8.11
CA LEU A 57 -15.25 -8.88 -8.36
C LEU A 57 -15.57 -8.74 -9.87
N ALA A 58 -14.73 -8.03 -10.62
CA ALA A 58 -14.94 -7.80 -12.05
C ALA A 58 -14.90 -9.10 -12.87
N GLY A 59 -14.05 -10.06 -12.47
CA GLY A 59 -13.81 -11.27 -13.24
C GLY A 59 -13.21 -10.99 -14.63
N PRO A 60 -12.98 -12.02 -15.45
CA PRO A 60 -12.20 -11.90 -16.69
C PRO A 60 -12.86 -11.02 -17.76
N HIS A 61 -14.18 -10.84 -17.74
CA HIS A 61 -14.92 -10.15 -18.80
C HIS A 61 -15.09 -8.65 -18.57
N GLN A 62 -14.85 -8.14 -17.36
CA GLN A 62 -15.05 -6.72 -17.03
C GLN A 62 -13.74 -5.97 -16.73
N LEU A 63 -12.58 -6.61 -16.95
CA LEU A 63 -11.27 -6.01 -16.67
C LEU A 63 -11.02 -4.71 -17.44
N LEU A 64 -11.44 -4.61 -18.71
CA LEU A 64 -11.28 -3.40 -19.51
C LEU A 64 -12.10 -2.22 -18.96
N MET A 65 -13.30 -2.50 -18.42
CA MET A 65 -14.11 -1.47 -17.78
C MET A 65 -13.49 -1.00 -16.47
N LEU A 66 -12.94 -1.92 -15.69
CA LEU A 66 -12.21 -1.60 -14.46
C LEU A 66 -10.97 -0.76 -14.75
N GLU A 67 -10.21 -1.08 -15.80
CA GLU A 67 -9.03 -0.32 -16.23
C GLU A 67 -9.37 1.14 -16.54
N ASN A 68 -10.43 1.38 -17.31
CA ASN A 68 -10.85 2.75 -17.65
C ASN A 68 -11.26 3.54 -16.41
N ARG A 69 -12.00 2.92 -15.48
CA ARG A 69 -12.39 3.55 -14.21
C ARG A 69 -11.17 3.87 -13.31
N MET A 70 -10.15 3.01 -13.32
CA MET A 70 -8.92 3.27 -12.56
C MET A 70 -8.10 4.41 -13.18
N LYS A 71 -8.04 4.52 -14.51
CA LYS A 71 -7.41 5.66 -15.19
C LYS A 71 -8.04 6.99 -14.79
N GLU A 72 -9.37 7.05 -14.70
CA GLU A 72 -10.09 8.24 -14.23
C GLU A 72 -9.76 8.60 -12.77
N LYS A 73 -9.76 7.61 -11.85
CA LYS A 73 -9.37 7.82 -10.44
C LYS A 73 -7.94 8.35 -10.31
N ILE A 74 -6.98 7.80 -11.06
CA ILE A 74 -5.57 8.19 -10.99
C ILE A 74 -5.39 9.65 -11.43
N VAL A 75 -6.06 10.07 -12.50
CA VAL A 75 -5.99 11.45 -13.00
C VAL A 75 -6.51 12.47 -11.98
N GLN A 76 -7.50 12.12 -11.17
CA GLN A 76 -7.98 12.99 -10.09
C GLN A 76 -6.98 13.11 -8.94
N ARG A 77 -6.32 12.00 -8.58
CA ARG A 77 -5.35 11.97 -7.48
C ARG A 77 -4.05 12.73 -7.78
N THR A 78 -3.68 12.88 -9.05
CA THR A 78 -2.51 13.69 -9.48
C THR A 78 -2.82 15.15 -9.77
N ALA A 79 -4.11 15.54 -9.75
CA ALA A 79 -4.54 16.92 -9.93
C ALA A 79 -4.61 17.71 -8.61
N GLU A 80 -4.44 17.02 -7.48
CA GLU A 80 -4.32 17.56 -6.11
C GLU A 80 -2.85 17.57 -5.66
#